data_AF-A0A5T0QWS5-F1
#
_entry.id   AF-A0A5T0QWS5-F1
#
_cell.length_a   1.000
_cell.length_b   1.000
_cell.length_c   1.000
_cell.angle_alpha   90.00
_cell.angle_beta   90.00
_cell.angle_gamma   90.00
#
_symmetry.space_group_name_H-M   'P 1'
#
loop_
_entity.id
_entity.type
_entity.pdbx_description
1 polymer ?
#
loop_
_entity_poly.entity_id
_entity_poly.type
_entity_poly.pdbx_seq_one_letter_code
_entity_poly.pdbx_strand_id
1 'polypeptide(L)'
;KKTQTQLQKLRYTLEKNDKNFQTLEKIKNDLLNLFKEFKKLKLFNELCQAIYFHNECEILKFEVLNTNKQKENLIDFLKIQHNWFIQGLGYLDTQNKTIEKSLENWNFDDIIKK
;
A
#
# COMPACT_ATOMS: atom_id res chain seq x y z
N LYS A 1 -2.24 10.57 3.31
CA LYS A 1 -3.54 11.23 2.99
C LYS A 1 -4.26 10.61 1.78
N LYS A 2 -3.78 10.77 0.53
CA LYS A 2 -4.46 10.22 -0.68
C LYS A 2 -4.73 8.71 -0.61
N THR A 3 -3.71 7.91 -0.27
CA THR A 3 -3.83 6.45 -0.14
C THR A 3 -4.84 6.04 0.92
N GLN A 4 -4.78 6.63 2.11
CA GLN A 4 -5.71 6.35 3.22
C GLN A 4 -7.17 6.62 2.80
N THR A 5 -7.44 7.70 2.07
CA THR A 5 -8.77 7.99 1.54
C THR A 5 -9.27 6.89 0.61
N GLN A 6 -8.42 6.37 -0.28
CA GLN A 6 -8.81 5.30 -1.20
C GLN A 6 -9.03 3.97 -0.48
N LEU A 7 -8.19 3.63 0.50
CA LEU A 7 -8.38 2.44 1.32
C LEU A 7 -9.67 2.50 2.14
N GLN A 8 -9.99 3.67 2.69
CA GLN A 8 -11.23 3.88 3.42
C GLN A 8 -12.45 3.75 2.51
N LYS A 9 -12.43 4.35 1.30
CA LYS A 9 -13.47 4.17 0.28
C LYS A 9 -13.63 2.70 -0.11
N LEU A 10 -12.51 1.99 -0.28
CA LEU A 10 -12.53 0.57 -0.59
C LEU A 10 -13.20 -0.23 0.51
N ARG A 11 -12.80 -0.04 1.77
CA ARG A 11 -13.40 -0.70 2.93
C ARG A 11 -14.91 -0.51 2.97
N TYR A 12 -15.37 0.74 2.90
CA TYR A 12 -16.80 1.05 2.88
C TYR A 12 -17.54 0.42 1.69
N THR A 13 -16.90 0.32 0.52
CA THR A 13 -17.53 -0.28 -0.67
C THR A 13 -17.61 -1.80 -0.55
N LEU A 14 -16.63 -2.43 0.10
CA LEU A 14 -16.60 -3.88 0.34
C LEU A 14 -17.60 -4.32 1.42
N GLU A 15 -17.90 -3.46 2.39
CA GLU A 15 -18.87 -3.69 3.48
C GLU A 15 -20.34 -3.59 3.02
N LYS A 16 -20.61 -2.99 1.85
CA LYS A 16 -21.96 -2.88 1.30
C LYS A 16 -22.44 -4.22 0.72
N ASN A 17 -23.72 -4.53 0.95
CA ASN A 17 -24.38 -5.70 0.38
C ASN A 17 -24.46 -5.64 -1.15
N ASP A 18 -24.77 -4.47 -1.70
CA ASP A 18 -24.77 -4.25 -3.16
C ASP A 18 -23.44 -3.63 -3.59
N LYS A 19 -22.66 -4.41 -4.34
CA LYS A 19 -21.32 -4.02 -4.78
C LYS A 19 -21.40 -3.32 -6.12
N ASN A 20 -21.18 -2.00 -6.10
CA ASN A 20 -21.04 -1.21 -7.31
C ASN A 20 -19.68 -1.50 -7.99
N PHE A 21 -19.70 -2.35 -9.03
CA PHE A 21 -18.50 -2.76 -9.77
C PHE A 21 -17.79 -1.60 -10.47
N GLN A 22 -18.51 -0.59 -11.00
CA GLN A 22 -17.87 0.58 -11.60
C GLN A 22 -17.02 1.36 -10.57
N THR A 23 -17.51 1.44 -9.33
CA THR A 23 -16.79 2.08 -8.23
C THR A 23 -15.55 1.25 -7.85
N LEU A 24 -15.69 -0.08 -7.78
CA LEU A 24 -14.56 -0.98 -7.51
C LEU A 24 -13.47 -0.88 -8.59
N GLU A 25 -13.83 -0.79 -9.87
CA GLU A 25 -12.85 -0.58 -10.95
C GLU A 25 -12.14 0.77 -10.84
N LYS A 26 -12.88 1.84 -10.50
CA LYS A 26 -12.27 3.15 -10.29
C LYS A 26 -11.26 3.10 -9.15
N ILE A 27 -11.63 2.48 -8.02
CA ILE A 27 -10.72 2.31 -6.88
C ILE A 27 -9.51 1.45 -7.26
N LYS A 28 -9.69 0.39 -8.04
CA LYS A 28 -8.60 -0.43 -8.58
C LYS A 28 -7.57 0.43 -9.32
N ASN A 29 -8.03 1.24 -10.27
CA ASN A 29 -7.15 2.10 -11.07
C ASN A 29 -6.44 3.15 -10.20
N ASP A 30 -7.13 3.75 -9.23
CA ASP A 30 -6.54 4.69 -8.29
C ASP A 30 -5.43 4.03 -7.45
N LEU A 31 -5.67 2.80 -6.95
CA LEU A 31 -4.67 2.03 -6.20
C LEU A 31 -3.46 1.64 -7.05
N LEU A 32 -3.67 1.22 -8.30
CA LEU A 32 -2.57 0.92 -9.22
C LEU A 32 -1.71 2.16 -9.53
N ASN A 33 -2.33 3.34 -9.64
CA ASN A 33 -1.60 4.59 -9.80
C ASN A 33 -0.77 4.93 -8.55
N LEU A 34 -1.35 4.78 -7.36
CA LEU A 34 -0.64 4.97 -6.10
C LEU A 34 0.52 3.97 -5.92
N PHE A 35 0.36 2.74 -6.40
CA PHE A 35 1.42 1.74 -6.40
C PHE A 35 2.60 2.13 -7.31
N LYS A 36 2.31 2.70 -8.49
CA LYS A 36 3.34 3.27 -9.37
C LYS A 36 4.06 4.45 -8.72
N GLU A 37 3.35 5.28 -7.95
CA GLU A 37 3.96 6.36 -7.16
C GLU A 37 4.86 5.81 -6.05
N PHE A 38 4.45 4.72 -5.38
CA PHE A 38 5.25 4.05 -4.35
C PHE A 38 6.62 3.64 -4.88
N LYS A 39 6.69 3.11 -6.12
CA LYS A 39 7.96 2.78 -6.80
C LYS A 39 8.91 3.97 -6.97
N LYS A 40 8.41 5.20 -6.95
CA LYS A 40 9.22 6.41 -7.16
C LYS A 40 9.79 6.96 -5.85
N LEU A 41 9.27 6.52 -4.71
CA LEU A 41 9.80 6.93 -3.42
C LEU A 41 11.21 6.34 -3.29
N LYS A 42 12.23 7.17 -3.09
CA LYS A 42 13.61 6.75 -2.78
C LYS A 42 13.70 6.21 -1.33
N LEU A 43 12.79 5.31 -0.98
CA LEU A 43 12.72 4.62 0.32
C LEU A 43 13.33 3.22 0.24
N PHE A 44 13.99 2.90 -0.88
CA PHE A 44 14.44 1.55 -1.22
C PHE A 44 15.64 1.10 -0.39
N ASN A 45 15.36 0.72 0.85
CA ASN A 45 16.05 -0.40 1.45
C ASN A 45 15.61 -1.71 0.77
N GLU A 46 16.39 -2.77 0.95
CA GLU A 46 16.14 -4.10 0.33
C GLU A 46 14.76 -4.66 0.66
N LEU A 47 14.23 -4.39 1.86
CA LEU A 47 12.93 -4.89 2.28
C LEU A 47 11.78 -4.22 1.52
N CYS A 48 11.85 -2.91 1.27
CA CYS A 48 10.88 -2.21 0.44
C CYS A 48 10.86 -2.74 -1.01
N GLN A 49 12.02 -3.16 -1.54
CA GLN A 49 12.10 -3.77 -2.88
C GLN A 49 11.38 -5.12 -2.92
N ALA A 50 11.59 -5.97 -1.92
CA ALA A 50 10.90 -7.26 -1.83
C ALA A 50 9.38 -7.08 -1.70
N ILE A 51 8.93 -6.22 -0.78
CA ILE A 51 7.50 -5.91 -0.58
C ILE A 51 6.87 -5.39 -1.88
N TYR A 52 7.58 -4.54 -2.60
CA TYR A 52 7.13 -4.00 -3.89
C TYR A 52 7.01 -5.11 -4.94
N PHE A 53 8.05 -5.92 -5.11
CA PHE A 53 8.09 -7.00 -6.10
C PHE A 53 6.97 -8.01 -5.90
N HIS A 54 6.70 -8.42 -4.65
CA HIS A 54 5.61 -9.33 -4.35
C HIS A 54 4.24 -8.78 -4.80
N ASN A 55 3.99 -7.48 -4.64
CA ASN A 55 2.74 -6.89 -5.11
C ASN A 55 2.71 -6.69 -6.62
N GLU A 56 3.85 -6.41 -7.27
CA GLU A 56 3.95 -6.45 -8.74
C GLU A 56 3.52 -7.83 -9.27
N CYS A 57 3.93 -8.93 -8.63
CA CYS A 57 3.48 -10.26 -9.01
C CYS A 57 1.97 -10.45 -8.87
N GLU A 58 1.36 -10.01 -7.77
CA GLU A 58 -0.09 -10.10 -7.58
C GLU A 58 -0.88 -9.24 -8.58
N ILE A 59 -0.37 -8.04 -8.90
CA ILE A 59 -0.93 -7.19 -9.95
C ILE A 59 -0.85 -7.87 -11.31
N LEU A 60 0.33 -8.38 -11.69
CA LEU A 60 0.51 -9.05 -12.97
C LEU A 60 -0.40 -10.27 -13.10
N LYS A 61 -0.49 -11.09 -12.04
CA LYS A 61 -1.36 -12.27 -11.98
C LYS A 61 -2.84 -11.92 -12.23
N PHE A 62 -3.29 -10.76 -11.76
CA PHE A 62 -4.64 -10.27 -12.04
C PHE A 62 -4.77 -9.72 -13.46
N GLU A 63 -3.82 -8.91 -13.92
CA GLU A 63 -3.87 -8.22 -15.22
C GLU A 63 -3.80 -9.18 -16.42
N VAL A 64 -3.12 -10.33 -16.28
CA VAL A 64 -3.07 -11.35 -17.36
C VAL A 64 -4.36 -12.15 -17.52
N LEU A 65 -5.33 -12.02 -16.59
CA LEU A 65 -6.64 -12.66 -16.72
C LEU A 65 -7.45 -11.99 -17.84
N ASN A 66 -8.32 -12.75 -18.48
CA ASN A 66 -9.32 -12.16 -19.40
C ASN A 66 -10.36 -11.33 -18.63
N THR A 67 -11.09 -10.47 -19.33
CA THR A 67 -12.04 -9.51 -18.74
C THR A 67 -13.08 -10.15 -17.82
N ASN A 68 -13.63 -11.32 -18.19
CA ASN A 68 -14.63 -12.00 -17.36
C ASN A 68 -14.01 -12.47 -16.04
N LYS A 69 -12.84 -13.12 -16.12
CA LYS A 69 -12.10 -13.55 -14.93
C LYS A 69 -11.62 -12.37 -14.08
N GLN A 70 -11.20 -11.26 -14.68
CA GLN A 70 -10.87 -10.04 -13.93
C GLN A 70 -12.08 -9.54 -13.14
N LYS A 71 -13.27 -9.52 -13.74
CA LYS A 71 -14.49 -9.10 -13.06
C LYS A 71 -14.85 -10.02 -11.89
N GLU A 72 -14.76 -11.33 -12.08
CA GLU A 72 -14.98 -12.34 -11.03
C GLU A 72 -14.01 -12.17 -9.85
N ASN A 73 -12.75 -11.88 -10.14
CA ASN A 73 -11.68 -11.81 -9.15
C ASN A 73 -11.44 -10.39 -8.59
N LEU A 74 -12.16 -9.37 -9.08
CA LEU A 74 -11.89 -7.96 -8.76
C LEU A 74 -11.94 -7.69 -7.25
N ILE A 75 -12.90 -8.29 -6.54
CA ILE A 75 -13.07 -8.08 -5.11
C ILE A 75 -11.88 -8.64 -4.33
N ASP A 76 -11.45 -9.86 -4.66
CA ASP A 76 -10.35 -10.50 -3.95
C ASP A 76 -9.02 -9.84 -4.28
N PHE A 77 -8.82 -9.43 -5.54
CA PHE A 77 -7.71 -8.56 -5.92
C PHE A 77 -7.68 -7.29 -5.07
N LEU A 78 -8.81 -6.59 -4.94
CA LEU A 78 -8.87 -5.37 -4.14
C LEU A 78 -8.61 -5.61 -2.65
N LYS A 79 -9.02 -6.74 -2.07
CA LYS A 79 -8.66 -7.11 -0.69
C LYS A 79 -7.15 -7.32 -0.54
N ILE A 80 -6.52 -8.00 -1.50
CA ILE A 80 -5.06 -8.19 -1.53
C ILE A 80 -4.36 -6.83 -1.58
N GLN A 81 -4.78 -5.95 -2.50
CA GLN A 81 -4.23 -4.60 -2.61
C GLN A 81 -4.44 -3.77 -1.33
N HIS A 82 -5.62 -3.84 -0.73
CA HIS A 82 -5.91 -3.17 0.53
C HIS A 82 -4.91 -3.59 1.63
N ASN A 83 -4.74 -4.90 1.80
CA ASN A 83 -3.84 -5.44 2.81
C ASN A 83 -2.38 -5.04 2.56
N TRP A 84 -1.94 -5.12 1.30
CA TRP A 84 -0.59 -4.70 0.94
C TRP A 84 -0.34 -3.23 1.27
N PHE A 85 -1.28 -2.33 0.92
CA PHE A 85 -1.12 -0.91 1.24
C PHE A 85 -1.11 -0.64 2.75
N ILE A 86 -1.95 -1.32 3.54
CA ILE A 86 -1.95 -1.17 5.00
C ILE A 86 -0.61 -1.62 5.59
N GLN A 87 -0.10 -2.78 5.16
CA GLN A 87 1.17 -3.31 5.63
C GLN A 87 2.35 -2.42 5.20
N GLY A 88 2.41 -2.05 3.93
CA GLY A 88 3.46 -1.20 3.38
C GLY A 88 3.51 0.18 4.03
N LEU A 89 2.35 0.82 4.23
CA LEU A 89 2.28 2.11 4.94
C LEU A 89 2.64 1.98 6.42
N GLY A 90 2.20 0.91 7.09
CA GLY A 90 2.54 0.66 8.50
C GLY A 90 4.04 0.41 8.70
N TYR A 91 4.67 -0.30 7.77
CA TYR A 91 6.12 -0.49 7.76
C TYR A 91 6.86 0.84 7.63
N LEU A 92 6.50 1.66 6.63
CA LEU A 92 7.14 2.96 6.41
C LEU A 92 6.95 3.93 7.59
N ASP A 93 5.76 3.98 8.17
CA ASP A 93 5.48 4.79 9.36
C ASP A 93 6.32 4.35 10.56
N THR A 94 6.42 3.04 10.79
CA THR A 94 7.26 2.48 11.86
C THR A 94 8.74 2.82 11.64
N GLN A 95 9.24 2.64 10.41
CA GLN A 95 10.61 2.99 10.06
C GLN A 95 10.90 4.46 10.32
N ASN A 96 10.02 5.37 9.89
CA ASN A 96 10.19 6.80 10.12
C ASN A 96 10.22 7.14 11.61
N LYS A 97 9.28 6.60 12.41
CA LYS A 97 9.26 6.80 13.87
C LYS A 97 10.52 6.30 14.56
N THR A 98 11.05 5.15 14.12
CA THR A 98 12.30 4.61 14.66
C THR A 98 13.49 5.51 14.33
N ILE A 99 13.55 6.04 13.11
CA ILE A 99 14.58 7.00 12.70
C ILE A 99 14.49 8.28 13.54
N GLU A 100 13.29 8.87 13.66
CA GLU A 100 13.04 10.08 14.46
C GLU A 100 13.48 9.88 15.91
N LYS A 101 13.05 8.78 16.55
CA LYS A 101 13.46 8.45 17.93
C LYS A 101 14.97 8.27 18.07
N SER A 102 15.63 7.69 17.07
CA SER A 102 17.08 7.49 17.09
C SER A 102 17.81 8.83 16.96
N LEU A 103 17.31 9.76 16.14
CA LEU A 103 17.85 11.12 16.01
C LEU A 103 17.64 11.94 17.29
N GLU A 104 16.49 11.81 17.94
CA GLU A 104 16.23 12.44 19.24
C GLU A 104 17.22 11.94 20.31
N ASN A 105 17.41 10.63 20.40
CA ASN A 105 18.35 10.02 21.36
C ASN A 105 19.81 10.39 21.05
N TRP A 106 20.18 10.48 19.78
CA TRP A 106 21.54 10.87 19.39
C TRP A 106 21.91 12.26 19.91
N ASN A 107 20.97 13.21 19.91
CA ASN A 107 21.19 14.54 20.49
C ASN A 107 21.48 14.52 22.01
N PHE A 108 21.15 13.44 22.74
CA PHE A 108 21.44 13.33 24.18
C PHE A 108 22.74 12.59 24.47
N ASP A 109 23.16 11.63 23.64
CA ASP A 109 24.40 10.87 23.84
C ASP A 109 25.66 11.75 23.70
N ASP A 110 25.61 12.79 22.86
CA ASP A 110 26.72 13.74 22.67
C ASP A 110 26.75 14.86 23.74
N ILE A 111 25.68 15.03 24.54
CA ILE A 111 25.58 16.06 25.59
C ILE A 111 25.99 15.51 26.97
N ILE A 112 25.95 14.19 27.20
CA ILE A 112 26.37 13.55 28.47
C ILE A 112 27.88 13.20 28.45
N LYS A 113 28.71 14.11 27.96
CA LYS A 113 30.15 14.12 28.23
C LYS A 113 30.61 15.53 28.62
N LYS A 114 30.35 15.88 29.88
CA LYS A 114 31.16 16.83 30.65
C LYS A 114 31.17 16.41 32.12
#